data_AF-B1FPX2-F1
#
_entry.id   AF-B1FPX2-F1
#
_cell.length_a   1.000
_cell.length_b   1.000
_cell.length_c   1.000
_cell.angle_alpha   90.00
_cell.angle_beta   90.00
_cell.angle_gamma   90.00
#
_symmetry.space_group_name_H-M   'P 1'
#
loop_
_entity.id
_entity.type
_entity.pdbx_description
1 polymer ?
#
loop_
_entity_poly.entity_id
_entity_poly.type
_entity_poly.pdbx_seq_one_letter_code
_entity_poly.pdbx_strand_id
1 'polypeptide(L)'
;MRIDVQHSQHDIDDELDALHARLHQPGHRLHGLPAVALGDSGLIVRHREADGEYFLYVEDPSARQLAGYTIFNRLPELPRRADRYLRAPHTRLRGSAQRKGLATTLYRWGLDAGLCLISGARQSVGAARLWTALAHDYRHGFVDVEGRALRYLGEAVADDVHGALHTRWLLLGNGWTLGDLARATGMTDVAGARCHDVRLQQEGREFAHLHGAANAHHVAHADHADHASMR
;
A
#
# COMPACT_ATOMS: atom_id res chain seq x y z
N MET A 1 -19.46 3.90 14.43
CA MET A 1 -19.09 2.67 15.16
C MET A 1 -18.80 1.58 14.14
N ARG A 2 -17.54 1.21 13.94
CA ARG A 2 -17.12 0.09 13.08
C ARG A 2 -16.53 -0.95 14.03
N ILE A 3 -17.22 -2.08 14.19
CA ILE A 3 -16.76 -3.18 15.03
C ILE A 3 -15.67 -3.90 14.23
N ASP A 4 -14.46 -3.95 14.75
CA ASP A 4 -13.36 -4.71 14.16
C ASP A 4 -13.64 -6.20 14.34
N VAL A 5 -14.38 -6.78 13.41
CA VAL A 5 -14.59 -8.23 13.35
C VAL A 5 -13.34 -8.85 12.72
N GLN A 6 -12.55 -9.55 13.52
CA GLN A 6 -11.57 -10.50 12.98
C GLN A 6 -12.36 -11.64 12.33
N HIS A 7 -12.35 -11.68 11.00
CA HIS A 7 -12.99 -12.76 10.26
C HIS A 7 -12.04 -13.95 10.28
N SER A 8 -12.54 -15.13 10.66
CA SER A 8 -11.79 -16.35 10.46
C SER A 8 -11.61 -16.59 8.96
N GLN A 9 -10.61 -17.39 8.57
CA GLN A 9 -10.44 -17.73 7.15
C GLN A 9 -11.68 -18.46 6.60
N HIS A 10 -12.39 -19.21 7.45
CA HIS A 10 -13.63 -19.88 7.07
C HIS A 10 -14.73 -18.88 6.72
N ASP A 11 -14.90 -17.81 7.52
CA ASP A 11 -15.89 -16.76 7.23
C ASP A 11 -15.59 -16.05 5.89
N ILE A 12 -14.30 -15.86 5.58
CA ILE A 12 -13.88 -15.29 4.30
C ILE A 12 -14.23 -16.23 3.15
N ASP A 13 -13.94 -17.52 3.30
CA ASP A 13 -14.19 -18.51 2.26
C ASP A 13 -15.70 -18.65 1.97
N ASP A 14 -16.55 -18.66 3.00
CA ASP A 14 -18.01 -18.67 2.88
C ASP A 14 -18.54 -17.39 2.21
N GLU A 15 -17.99 -16.22 2.57
CA GLU A 15 -18.32 -14.95 1.91
C GLU A 15 -18.00 -15.00 0.42
N LEU A 16 -16.83 -15.54 0.06
CA LEU A 16 -16.38 -15.67 -1.33
C LEU A 16 -17.26 -16.66 -2.11
N ASP A 17 -17.72 -17.75 -1.50
CA ASP A 17 -18.63 -18.71 -2.12
C ASP A 17 -20.00 -18.08 -2.40
N ALA A 18 -20.54 -17.33 -1.44
CA ALA A 18 -21.79 -16.59 -1.62
C ALA A 18 -21.69 -15.52 -2.73
N LEU A 19 -20.54 -14.83 -2.84
CA LEU A 19 -20.28 -13.87 -3.92
C LEU A 19 -20.14 -14.56 -5.27
N HIS A 20 -19.46 -15.69 -5.33
CA HIS A 20 -19.31 -16.48 -6.55
C HIS A 20 -20.68 -16.94 -7.08
N ALA A 21 -21.54 -17.49 -6.21
CA ALA A 21 -22.89 -17.89 -6.60
C ALA A 21 -23.69 -16.71 -7.21
N ARG A 22 -23.58 -15.52 -6.61
CA ARG A 22 -24.24 -14.29 -7.08
C ARG A 22 -23.70 -13.74 -8.41
N LEU A 23 -22.43 -13.98 -8.72
CA LEU A 23 -21.82 -13.62 -10.02
C LEU A 23 -22.37 -14.50 -11.15
N HIS A 24 -22.75 -15.74 -10.84
CA HIS A 24 -23.25 -16.73 -11.80
C HIS A 24 -24.78 -16.90 -11.80
N GLN A 25 -25.51 -16.13 -10.98
CA GLN A 25 -26.97 -16.20 -10.89
C GLN A 25 -27.64 -15.25 -11.90
N PRO A 26 -28.34 -15.74 -12.94
CA PRO A 26 -29.07 -14.89 -13.87
C PRO A 26 -30.07 -13.98 -13.14
N GLY A 27 -30.15 -12.71 -13.56
CA GLY A 27 -31.03 -11.71 -12.94
C GLY A 27 -30.46 -11.06 -11.68
N HIS A 28 -29.36 -11.57 -11.11
CA HIS A 28 -28.68 -10.88 -10.00
C HIS A 28 -27.81 -9.72 -10.52
N ARG A 29 -27.66 -8.63 -9.74
CA ARG A 29 -26.92 -7.42 -10.15
C ARG A 29 -25.42 -7.61 -10.41
N LEU A 30 -24.86 -8.73 -9.95
CA LEU A 30 -23.45 -9.09 -10.19
C LEU A 30 -23.30 -10.00 -11.41
N HIS A 31 -24.39 -10.49 -11.98
CA HIS A 31 -24.33 -11.35 -13.14
C HIS A 31 -24.01 -10.56 -14.41
N GLY A 32 -23.13 -11.12 -15.24
CA GLY A 32 -22.76 -10.50 -16.52
C GLY A 32 -21.82 -9.29 -16.40
N LEU A 33 -21.14 -9.10 -15.26
CA LEU A 33 -20.14 -8.05 -15.13
C LEU A 33 -19.01 -8.21 -16.17
N PRO A 34 -18.45 -7.09 -16.68
CA PRO A 34 -17.30 -7.11 -17.58
C PRO A 34 -16.16 -7.94 -16.99
N ALA A 35 -15.50 -8.71 -17.86
CA ALA A 35 -14.43 -9.63 -17.49
C ALA A 35 -13.15 -9.28 -18.23
N VAL A 36 -12.03 -9.26 -17.50
CA VAL A 36 -10.69 -9.05 -18.06
C VAL A 36 -9.76 -10.13 -17.51
N ALA A 37 -8.93 -10.72 -18.37
CA ALA A 37 -7.91 -11.67 -17.93
C ALA A 37 -6.86 -10.96 -17.06
N LEU A 38 -6.47 -11.57 -15.95
CA LEU A 38 -5.44 -11.04 -15.06
C LEU A 38 -4.05 -11.52 -15.53
N GLY A 39 -3.55 -10.89 -16.60
CA GLY A 39 -2.33 -11.34 -17.26
C GLY A 39 -2.40 -12.82 -17.64
N ASP A 40 -1.29 -13.53 -17.50
CA ASP A 40 -1.18 -14.96 -17.84
C ASP A 40 -1.50 -15.90 -16.67
N SER A 41 -2.10 -15.38 -15.58
CA SER A 41 -2.36 -16.17 -14.36
C SER A 41 -3.50 -17.19 -14.51
N GLY A 42 -4.27 -17.12 -15.60
CA GLY A 42 -5.52 -17.86 -15.77
C GLY A 42 -6.68 -17.36 -14.91
N LEU A 43 -6.46 -16.31 -14.09
CA LEU A 43 -7.51 -15.66 -13.30
C LEU A 43 -8.25 -14.62 -14.13
N ILE A 44 -9.51 -14.39 -13.77
CA ILE A 44 -10.38 -13.39 -14.42
C ILE A 44 -10.79 -12.36 -13.39
N VAL A 45 -10.68 -11.08 -13.74
CA VAL A 45 -11.23 -9.99 -12.93
C VAL A 45 -12.57 -9.54 -13.49
N ARG A 46 -13.62 -9.68 -12.68
CA ARG A 46 -14.92 -9.03 -12.89
C ARG A 46 -14.92 -7.70 -12.18
N HIS A 47 -15.33 -6.63 -12.85
CA HIS A 47 -15.30 -5.30 -12.24
C HIS A 47 -16.62 -4.55 -12.37
N ARG A 48 -16.85 -3.63 -11.43
CA ARG A 48 -17.91 -2.62 -11.50
C ARG A 48 -17.56 -1.39 -10.68
N GLU A 49 -18.23 -0.30 -10.97
CA GLU A 49 -18.24 0.90 -10.15
C GLU A 49 -19.63 1.09 -9.56
N ALA A 50 -19.72 1.43 -8.27
CA ALA A 50 -20.96 1.81 -7.61
C ALA A 50 -20.67 2.84 -6.53
N ASP A 51 -21.45 3.92 -6.48
CA ASP A 51 -21.31 5.03 -5.50
C ASP A 51 -19.90 5.65 -5.42
N GLY A 52 -19.13 5.56 -6.51
CA GLY A 52 -17.75 6.03 -6.64
C GLY A 52 -16.70 5.07 -6.07
N GLU A 53 -17.10 3.86 -5.66
CA GLU A 53 -16.23 2.76 -5.25
C GLU A 53 -16.01 1.79 -6.41
N TYR A 54 -14.80 1.24 -6.50
CA TYR A 54 -14.46 0.26 -7.54
C TYR A 54 -14.37 -1.12 -6.92
N PHE A 55 -15.13 -2.07 -7.47
CA PHE A 55 -15.17 -3.45 -7.02
C PHE A 55 -14.49 -4.33 -8.06
N LEU A 56 -13.52 -5.12 -7.62
CA LEU A 56 -12.84 -6.13 -8.44
C LEU A 56 -12.99 -7.49 -7.78
N TYR A 57 -13.67 -8.40 -8.45
CA TYR A 57 -13.85 -9.79 -8.05
C TYR A 57 -12.94 -10.67 -8.89
N VAL A 58 -12.09 -11.47 -8.26
CA VAL A 58 -11.12 -12.33 -8.93
C VAL A 58 -11.64 -13.75 -8.96
N GLU A 59 -12.06 -14.21 -10.12
CA GLU A 59 -12.47 -15.59 -10.37
C GLU A 59 -11.25 -16.45 -10.71
N ASP A 60 -11.25 -17.67 -10.18
CA ASP A 60 -10.38 -18.76 -10.61
C ASP A 60 -11.26 -19.79 -11.36
N PRO A 61 -11.31 -19.73 -12.70
CA PRO A 61 -12.12 -20.65 -13.49
C PRO A 61 -11.71 -22.11 -13.33
N SER A 62 -10.42 -22.38 -13.08
CA SER A 62 -9.91 -23.75 -12.94
C SER A 62 -10.45 -24.43 -11.69
N ALA A 63 -10.55 -23.68 -10.59
CA ALA A 63 -11.13 -24.13 -9.33
C ALA A 63 -12.64 -23.84 -9.22
N ARG A 64 -13.25 -23.20 -10.23
CA ARG A 64 -14.66 -22.79 -10.26
C ARG A 64 -15.10 -22.04 -9.00
N GLN A 65 -14.27 -21.09 -8.57
CA GLN A 65 -14.47 -20.34 -7.33
C GLN A 65 -14.03 -18.88 -7.48
N LEU A 66 -14.37 -18.07 -6.47
CA LEU A 66 -13.76 -16.77 -6.28
C LEU A 66 -12.46 -16.92 -5.47
N ALA A 67 -11.34 -16.45 -6.04
CA ALA A 67 -10.03 -16.41 -5.38
C ALA A 67 -9.96 -15.26 -4.35
N GLY A 68 -10.72 -14.20 -4.57
CA GLY A 68 -10.81 -13.05 -3.68
C GLY A 68 -11.46 -11.86 -4.35
N TYR A 69 -11.46 -10.73 -3.65
CA TYR A 69 -11.87 -9.46 -4.21
C TYR A 69 -11.08 -8.31 -3.58
N THR A 70 -11.02 -7.18 -4.29
CA THR A 70 -10.59 -5.88 -3.74
C THR A 70 -11.65 -4.84 -4.02
N ILE A 71 -11.98 -4.05 -2.99
CA ILE A 71 -12.82 -2.87 -3.14
C ILE A 71 -11.97 -1.65 -2.87
N PHE A 72 -11.91 -0.73 -3.82
CA PHE A 72 -11.35 0.59 -3.64
C PHE A 72 -12.45 1.49 -3.07
N ASN A 73 -12.55 1.50 -1.74
CA ASN A 73 -13.61 2.20 -1.01
C ASN A 73 -13.38 3.71 -1.00
N ARG A 74 -14.47 4.44 -0.84
CA ARG A 74 -14.42 5.84 -0.40
C ARG A 74 -14.13 5.91 1.10
N LEU A 75 -13.66 7.07 1.56
CA LEU A 75 -13.43 7.32 2.99
C LEU A 75 -14.28 8.53 3.39
N PRO A 76 -15.50 8.31 3.90
CA PRO A 76 -16.41 9.39 4.29
C PRO A 76 -15.83 10.35 5.34
N GLU A 77 -14.86 9.87 6.13
CA GLU A 77 -14.11 10.66 7.11
C GLU A 77 -13.16 11.69 6.49
N LEU A 78 -12.87 11.60 5.20
CA LEU A 78 -12.06 12.59 4.49
C LEU A 78 -12.88 13.85 4.13
N PRO A 79 -12.20 14.99 3.88
CA PRO A 79 -12.84 16.11 3.22
C PRO A 79 -13.44 15.67 1.87
N ARG A 80 -14.65 16.14 1.55
CA ARG A 80 -15.37 15.80 0.29
C ARG A 80 -14.53 16.01 -0.98
N ARG A 81 -13.61 16.96 -0.93
CA ARG A 81 -12.67 17.26 -2.02
C ARG A 81 -11.63 16.16 -2.19
N ALA A 82 -11.07 15.66 -1.09
CA ALA A 82 -10.07 14.59 -1.09
C ALA A 82 -10.67 13.23 -1.48
N ASP A 83 -11.88 12.96 -0.99
CA ASP A 83 -12.63 11.73 -1.26
C ASP A 83 -12.91 11.47 -2.76
N ARG A 84 -12.80 12.50 -3.63
CA ARG A 84 -12.89 12.30 -5.09
C ARG A 84 -11.68 11.58 -5.69
N TYR A 85 -10.52 11.70 -5.06
CA TYR A 85 -9.23 11.28 -5.61
C TYR A 85 -8.59 10.12 -4.82
N LEU A 86 -8.98 9.96 -3.55
CA LEU A 86 -8.40 8.96 -2.66
C LEU A 86 -9.32 7.75 -2.51
N ARG A 87 -8.73 6.55 -2.52
CA ARG A 87 -9.44 5.30 -2.25
C ARG A 87 -8.72 4.46 -1.21
N ALA A 88 -9.48 3.86 -0.30
CA ALA A 88 -8.97 2.86 0.63
C ALA A 88 -9.20 1.46 0.06
N PRO A 89 -8.16 0.77 -0.40
CA PRO A 89 -8.31 -0.59 -0.85
C PRO A 89 -8.59 -1.52 0.33
N HIS A 90 -9.60 -2.38 0.18
CA HIS A 90 -9.94 -3.44 1.12
C HIS A 90 -9.99 -4.76 0.37
N THR A 91 -9.10 -5.68 0.73
CA THR A 91 -8.91 -6.95 0.02
C THR A 91 -9.24 -8.12 0.92
N ARG A 92 -10.05 -9.06 0.41
CA ARG A 92 -10.24 -10.37 1.02
C ARG A 92 -9.84 -11.44 0.02
N LEU A 93 -8.99 -12.36 0.44
CA LEU A 93 -8.49 -13.46 -0.38
C LEU A 93 -8.76 -14.79 0.31
N ARG A 94 -9.14 -15.79 -0.48
CA ARG A 94 -9.15 -17.18 -0.06
C ARG A 94 -7.73 -17.59 0.37
N GLY A 95 -7.61 -18.46 1.36
CA GLY A 95 -6.31 -18.91 1.85
C GLY A 95 -5.41 -19.46 0.73
N SER A 96 -5.98 -20.18 -0.24
CA SER A 96 -5.29 -20.72 -1.41
C SER A 96 -4.78 -19.65 -2.40
N ALA A 97 -5.30 -18.43 -2.35
CA ALA A 97 -4.91 -17.30 -3.19
C ALA A 97 -3.95 -16.32 -2.51
N GLN A 98 -3.76 -16.44 -1.19
CA GLN A 98 -2.85 -15.59 -0.42
C GLN A 98 -1.39 -15.87 -0.77
N ARG A 99 -0.53 -14.85 -0.59
CA ARG A 99 0.93 -14.91 -0.84
C ARG A 99 1.32 -15.24 -2.29
N LYS A 100 0.39 -15.11 -3.25
CA LYS A 100 0.63 -15.26 -4.69
C LYS A 100 0.73 -13.93 -5.44
N GLY A 101 0.94 -12.82 -4.73
CA GLY A 101 1.02 -11.48 -5.33
C GLY A 101 -0.31 -10.88 -5.80
N LEU A 102 -1.44 -11.56 -5.61
CA LEU A 102 -2.73 -11.11 -6.15
C LEU A 102 -3.14 -9.71 -5.66
N ALA A 103 -3.02 -9.43 -4.36
CA ALA A 103 -3.30 -8.11 -3.80
C ALA A 103 -2.37 -7.03 -4.39
N THR A 104 -1.07 -7.34 -4.54
CA THR A 104 -0.10 -6.45 -5.18
C THR A 104 -0.51 -6.11 -6.60
N THR A 105 -0.88 -7.11 -7.41
CA THR A 105 -1.32 -6.90 -8.80
C THR A 105 -2.56 -6.01 -8.85
N LEU A 106 -3.55 -6.23 -7.98
CA LEU A 106 -4.77 -5.41 -7.95
C LEU A 106 -4.48 -3.96 -7.52
N TYR A 107 -3.59 -3.75 -6.56
CA TYR A 107 -3.24 -2.41 -6.09
C TYR A 107 -2.45 -1.65 -7.17
N ARG A 108 -1.49 -2.33 -7.81
CA ARG A 108 -0.74 -1.79 -8.95
C ARG A 108 -1.67 -1.41 -10.09
N TRP A 109 -2.64 -2.26 -10.44
CA TRP A 109 -3.63 -1.91 -11.46
C TRP A 109 -4.32 -0.55 -11.19
N GLY A 110 -4.73 -0.31 -9.95
CA GLY A 110 -5.34 0.98 -9.57
C GLY A 110 -4.35 2.14 -9.62
N LEU A 111 -3.15 1.95 -9.05
CA LEU A 111 -2.10 2.98 -9.04
C LEU A 111 -1.63 3.31 -10.47
N ASP A 112 -1.46 2.32 -11.33
CA ASP A 112 -1.03 2.49 -12.71
C ASP A 112 -2.08 3.22 -13.55
N ALA A 113 -3.37 3.02 -13.24
CA ALA A 113 -4.48 3.77 -13.81
C ALA A 113 -4.63 5.20 -13.25
N GLY A 114 -3.77 5.61 -12.31
CA GLY A 114 -3.77 6.95 -11.72
C GLY A 114 -4.64 7.12 -10.47
N LEU A 115 -5.15 6.04 -9.86
CA LEU A 115 -5.81 6.12 -8.56
C LEU A 115 -4.78 6.38 -7.46
N CYS A 116 -5.06 7.34 -6.59
CA CYS A 116 -4.28 7.54 -5.36
C CYS A 116 -4.90 6.71 -4.23
N LEU A 117 -4.06 5.96 -3.52
CA LEU A 117 -4.51 5.07 -2.45
C LEU A 117 -4.17 5.67 -1.09
N ILE A 118 -5.08 5.49 -0.14
CA ILE A 118 -4.88 5.84 1.27
C ILE A 118 -5.15 4.62 2.14
N SER A 119 -4.33 4.38 3.15
CA SER A 119 -4.49 3.22 4.03
C SER A 119 -5.79 3.31 4.84
N GLY A 120 -6.18 2.21 5.47
CA GLY A 120 -7.14 2.25 6.58
C GLY A 120 -6.48 2.74 7.88
N ALA A 121 -7.29 2.90 8.93
CA ALA A 121 -6.82 3.27 10.27
C ALA A 121 -5.98 2.19 10.96
N ARG A 122 -6.23 0.93 10.59
CA ARG A 122 -5.51 -0.23 11.09
C ARG A 122 -5.13 -1.09 9.90
N GLN A 123 -3.90 -1.55 9.88
CA GLN A 123 -3.39 -2.46 8.86
C GLN A 123 -2.99 -3.78 9.52
N SER A 124 -3.27 -4.89 8.84
CA SER A 124 -2.66 -6.17 9.21
C SER A 124 -1.17 -6.14 8.86
N VAL A 125 -0.39 -7.06 9.44
CA VAL A 125 1.04 -7.22 9.08
C VAL A 125 1.21 -7.48 7.57
N GLY A 126 0.29 -8.25 6.97
CA GLY A 126 0.30 -8.51 5.53
C GLY A 126 0.04 -7.24 4.70
N ALA A 127 -0.91 -6.41 5.14
CA ALA A 127 -1.17 -5.12 4.51
C ALA A 127 0.03 -4.18 4.66
N ALA A 128 0.63 -4.05 5.85
CA ALA A 128 1.81 -3.21 6.05
C ALA A 128 2.95 -3.61 5.10
N ARG A 129 3.27 -4.91 4.98
CA ARG A 129 4.28 -5.43 4.04
C ARG A 129 3.95 -5.11 2.57
N LEU A 130 2.69 -5.23 2.18
CA LEU A 130 2.24 -4.87 0.84
C LEU A 130 2.47 -3.38 0.57
N TRP A 131 2.09 -2.52 1.50
CA TRP A 131 2.26 -1.07 1.38
C TRP A 131 3.73 -0.67 1.31
N THR A 132 4.60 -1.26 2.14
CA THR A 132 6.06 -1.09 2.04
C THR A 132 6.58 -1.51 0.67
N ALA A 133 6.15 -2.66 0.14
CA ALA A 133 6.58 -3.13 -1.17
C ALA A 133 6.17 -2.16 -2.29
N LEU A 134 4.95 -1.62 -2.24
CA LEU A 134 4.45 -0.65 -3.21
C LEU A 134 5.17 0.71 -3.10
N ALA A 135 5.55 1.13 -1.89
CA ALA A 135 6.25 2.39 -1.65
C ALA A 135 7.64 2.47 -2.32
N HIS A 136 8.20 1.34 -2.77
CA HIS A 136 9.42 1.32 -3.58
C HIS A 136 9.20 1.81 -5.03
N ASP A 137 8.03 1.54 -5.60
CA ASP A 137 7.74 1.84 -7.01
C ASP A 137 6.86 3.10 -7.17
N TYR A 138 6.06 3.42 -6.16
CA TYR A 138 5.14 4.54 -6.19
C TYR A 138 5.54 5.60 -5.16
N ARG A 139 5.41 6.88 -5.56
CA ARG A 139 5.59 8.00 -4.65
C ARG A 139 4.61 7.87 -3.49
N HIS A 140 5.08 8.10 -2.27
CA HIS A 140 4.29 7.90 -1.08
C HIS A 140 4.52 9.02 -0.05
N GLY A 141 3.75 8.96 1.02
CA GLY A 141 4.01 9.72 2.24
C GLY A 141 2.91 9.50 3.27
N PHE A 142 3.08 10.10 4.44
CA PHE A 142 2.13 10.00 5.53
C PHE A 142 1.28 11.26 5.62
N VAL A 143 0.02 11.06 6.00
CA VAL A 143 -0.94 12.14 6.21
C VAL A 143 -1.67 11.95 7.52
N ASP A 144 -1.99 13.05 8.17
CA ASP A 144 -2.93 13.12 9.28
C ASP A 144 -4.31 13.48 8.75
N VAL A 145 -5.32 12.68 9.13
CA VAL A 145 -6.73 12.84 8.72
C VAL A 145 -7.66 13.32 9.86
N GLU A 146 -7.10 13.76 10.98
CA GLU A 146 -7.86 14.25 12.11
C GLU A 146 -8.73 15.46 11.74
N GLY A 147 -9.91 15.57 12.38
CA GLY A 147 -10.80 16.71 12.19
C GLY A 147 -11.36 16.86 10.78
N ARG A 148 -11.33 15.80 9.95
CA ARG A 148 -11.72 15.85 8.52
C ARG A 148 -10.82 16.81 7.71
N ALA A 149 -9.58 17.00 8.15
CA ALA A 149 -8.53 17.64 7.38
C ALA A 149 -7.68 16.58 6.66
N LEU A 150 -6.80 17.03 5.78
CA LEU A 150 -5.76 16.19 5.20
C LEU A 150 -4.46 16.97 5.30
N ARG A 151 -3.59 16.58 6.23
CA ARG A 151 -2.35 17.29 6.52
C ARG A 151 -1.17 16.40 6.19
N TYR A 152 -0.26 16.87 5.34
CA TYR A 152 0.91 16.08 4.97
C TYR A 152 1.95 16.06 6.09
N LEU A 153 2.47 14.88 6.41
CA LEU A 153 3.43 14.67 7.51
C LEU A 153 4.86 14.44 7.02
N GLY A 154 5.06 14.06 5.75
CA GLY A 154 6.37 13.72 5.19
C GLY A 154 6.41 12.32 4.61
N GLU A 155 7.55 11.94 4.03
CA GLU A 155 7.75 10.59 3.46
C GLU A 155 8.02 9.55 4.58
N ALA A 156 8.52 10.00 5.73
CA ALA A 156 8.72 9.20 6.93
C ALA A 156 8.14 9.93 8.17
N VAL A 157 7.70 9.14 9.15
CA VAL A 157 7.22 9.62 10.46
C VAL A 157 7.75 8.71 11.57
N ALA A 158 7.79 9.20 12.80
CA ALA A 158 8.15 8.39 13.96
C ALA A 158 7.13 7.26 14.21
N ASP A 159 7.55 6.17 14.85
CA ASP A 159 6.72 4.96 15.02
C ASP A 159 5.41 5.22 15.80
N ASP A 160 5.45 6.11 16.79
CA ASP A 160 4.28 6.53 17.56
C ASP A 160 3.28 7.30 16.68
N VAL A 161 3.77 8.16 15.80
CA VAL A 161 2.95 8.87 14.80
C VAL A 161 2.42 7.89 13.77
N HIS A 162 3.23 6.94 13.28
CA HIS A 162 2.77 5.92 12.34
C HIS A 162 1.64 5.05 12.93
N GLY A 163 1.76 4.69 14.21
CA GLY A 163 0.75 3.91 14.93
C GLY A 163 -0.53 4.67 15.29
N ALA A 164 -0.58 5.98 15.10
CA ALA A 164 -1.72 6.79 15.50
C ALA A 164 -2.96 6.55 14.61
N LEU A 165 -4.15 6.51 15.22
CA LEU A 165 -5.40 6.21 14.52
C LEU A 165 -5.83 7.23 13.47
N HIS A 166 -5.21 8.42 13.42
CA HIS A 166 -5.45 9.44 12.41
C HIS A 166 -4.34 9.50 11.35
N THR A 167 -3.22 8.80 11.55
CA THR A 167 -2.16 8.72 10.54
C THR A 167 -2.53 7.70 9.49
N ARG A 168 -2.37 8.08 8.22
CA ARG A 168 -2.60 7.22 7.07
C ARG A 168 -1.39 7.25 6.17
N TRP A 169 -1.12 6.12 5.53
CA TRP A 169 -0.16 6.05 4.46
C TRP A 169 -0.86 6.36 3.14
N LEU A 170 -0.25 7.23 2.33
CA LEU A 170 -0.67 7.65 1.01
C LEU A 170 0.27 7.05 -0.05
N LEU A 171 -0.29 6.50 -1.13
CA LEU A 171 0.42 6.12 -2.35
C LEU A 171 -0.18 6.89 -3.53
N LEU A 172 0.67 7.47 -4.37
CA LEU A 172 0.26 8.25 -5.54
C LEU A 172 0.19 7.35 -6.76
N GLY A 173 -0.94 7.41 -7.47
CA GLY A 173 -1.07 6.78 -8.78
C GLY A 173 -0.23 7.49 -9.84
N ASN A 174 0.05 6.79 -10.94
CA ASN A 174 0.80 7.32 -12.07
C ASN A 174 0.16 8.61 -12.62
N GLY A 175 1.01 9.57 -12.97
CA GLY A 175 0.59 10.89 -13.43
C GLY A 175 0.35 11.91 -12.32
N TRP A 176 0.34 11.52 -11.04
CA TRP A 176 0.23 12.47 -9.92
C TRP A 176 1.59 12.89 -9.39
N THR A 177 1.74 14.20 -9.18
CA THR A 177 2.75 14.73 -8.26
C THR A 177 2.13 14.99 -6.89
N LEU A 178 2.95 15.05 -5.84
CA LEU A 178 2.48 15.42 -4.50
C LEU A 178 1.83 16.81 -4.50
N GLY A 179 2.38 17.75 -5.28
CA GLY A 179 1.84 19.11 -5.40
C GLY A 179 0.46 19.14 -6.08
N ASP A 180 0.28 18.34 -7.13
CA ASP A 180 -1.00 18.26 -7.84
C ASP A 180 -2.07 17.61 -6.98
N LEU A 181 -1.72 16.50 -6.31
CA LEU A 181 -2.64 15.84 -5.40
C LEU A 181 -3.01 16.78 -4.24
N ALA A 182 -2.04 17.47 -3.66
CA ALA A 182 -2.30 18.41 -2.57
C ALA A 182 -3.22 19.54 -2.99
N ARG A 183 -2.96 20.12 -4.17
CA ARG A 183 -3.85 21.13 -4.74
C ARG A 183 -5.24 20.55 -4.96
N ALA A 184 -5.37 19.35 -5.51
CA ALA A 184 -6.65 18.73 -5.86
C ALA A 184 -7.48 18.33 -4.63
N THR A 185 -6.85 17.89 -3.54
CA THR A 185 -7.50 17.42 -2.30
C THR A 185 -7.67 18.52 -1.25
N GLY A 186 -6.91 19.61 -1.36
CA GLY A 186 -6.79 20.62 -0.31
C GLY A 186 -5.84 20.23 0.81
N MET A 187 -4.87 19.34 0.53
CA MET A 187 -3.87 18.91 1.52
C MET A 187 -2.94 20.05 1.91
N THR A 188 -2.70 20.21 3.20
CA THR A 188 -1.84 21.27 3.76
C THR A 188 -0.44 20.75 4.10
N ASP A 189 0.47 21.67 4.43
CA ASP A 189 1.82 21.41 4.97
C ASP A 189 2.82 20.68 4.06
N VAL A 190 2.47 20.52 2.78
CA VAL A 190 3.34 19.92 1.76
C VAL A 190 4.65 20.71 1.54
N ALA A 191 4.62 22.03 1.71
CA ALA A 191 5.82 22.87 1.59
C ALA A 191 6.72 22.76 2.84
N GLY A 192 6.12 22.69 4.03
CA GLY A 192 6.85 22.57 5.31
C GLY A 192 7.55 21.23 5.44
N ALA A 193 6.91 20.13 5.02
CA ALA A 193 7.47 18.79 5.10
C ALA A 193 8.73 18.60 4.23
N ARG A 194 8.79 19.21 3.04
CA ARG A 194 10.00 19.16 2.18
C ARG A 194 11.22 19.78 2.87
N CYS A 195 11.02 20.79 3.72
CA CYS A 195 12.10 21.45 4.44
C CYS A 195 12.58 20.65 5.67
N HIS A 196 11.68 19.92 6.33
CA HIS A 196 12.04 19.01 7.43
C HIS A 196 12.77 17.76 6.97
N ASP A 197 12.37 17.18 5.83
CA ASP A 197 13.04 16.00 5.27
C ASP A 197 14.49 16.30 4.85
N VAL A 198 14.73 17.45 4.20
CA VAL A 198 16.10 17.92 3.89
C VAL A 198 16.95 18.10 5.15
N ARG A 199 16.36 18.58 6.24
CA ARG A 199 17.06 18.80 7.50
C ARG A 199 17.38 17.48 8.22
N LEU A 200 16.45 16.54 8.28
CA LEU A 200 16.67 15.20 8.84
C LEU A 200 17.71 14.41 8.03
N GLN A 201 17.72 14.55 6.70
CA GLN A 201 18.74 13.95 5.83
C GLN A 201 20.13 14.59 6.02
N GLN A 202 20.20 15.90 6.28
CA GLN A 202 21.45 16.58 6.60
C GLN A 202 21.99 16.18 7.98
N GLU A 203 21.14 16.16 9.01
CA GLU A 203 21.50 15.74 10.37
C GLU A 203 21.92 14.25 10.37
N GLY A 204 21.20 13.37 9.65
CA GLY A 204 21.59 11.96 9.49
C GLY A 204 22.93 11.75 8.76
N ARG A 205 23.26 12.60 7.77
CA ARG A 205 24.58 12.59 7.10
C ARG A 205 25.70 13.12 7.99
N GLU A 206 25.42 14.10 8.83
CA GLU A 206 26.39 14.66 9.79
C GLU A 206 26.73 13.64 10.89
N PHE A 207 25.73 12.90 11.39
CA PHE A 207 25.94 11.77 12.29
C PHE A 207 26.70 10.60 11.63
N ALA A 208 26.44 10.30 10.35
CA ALA A 208 27.18 9.28 9.61
C ALA A 208 28.65 9.70 9.35
N HIS A 209 28.91 10.98 9.10
CA HIS A 209 30.28 11.51 8.97
C HIS A 209 31.05 11.48 10.29
N LEU A 210 30.39 11.73 11.42
CA LEU A 210 30.98 11.64 12.76
C LEU A 210 31.31 10.18 13.15
N HIS A 211 30.53 9.20 12.68
CA HIS A 211 30.80 7.77 12.92
C HIS A 211 31.76 7.13 11.90
N GLY A 212 31.93 7.73 10.71
CA GLY A 212 32.90 7.28 9.70
C GLY A 212 34.35 7.64 10.02
N ALA A 213 34.58 8.65 10.86
CA ALA A 213 35.92 9.09 11.26
C ALA A 213 36.54 8.26 12.40
N ALA A 214 35.77 7.42 13.09
CA ALA A 214 36.22 6.64 14.25
C ALA A 214 36.85 5.26 13.89
N ASN A 215 36.85 4.85 12.62
CA ASN A 215 37.30 3.50 12.20
C ASN A 215 38.56 3.48 11.33
N ALA A 216 39.40 4.52 11.38
CA ALA A 216 40.66 4.59 10.67
C ALA A 216 41.89 4.48 11.58
N HIS A 217 41.87 3.66 12.64
CA HIS A 217 43.08 3.36 13.43
C HIS A 217 43.05 1.98 14.10
N HIS A 218 42.98 0.90 13.32
CA HIS A 218 43.62 -0.38 13.69
C HIS A 218 43.51 -1.36 12.52
N VAL A 219 44.61 -1.62 11.83
CA VAL A 219 45.19 -2.95 11.53
C VAL A 219 46.45 -2.67 10.71
N ALA A 220 47.60 -2.64 11.40
CA ALA A 220 48.90 -2.83 10.78
C ALA A 220 49.62 -3.91 11.60
N HIS A 221 50.20 -4.87 10.87
CA HIS A 221 51.03 -6.00 11.30
C HIS A 221 50.31 -7.28 11.75
N ALA A 222 50.36 -8.32 10.92
CA ALA A 222 51.49 -9.27 10.94
C ALA A 222 51.33 -10.28 9.79
N ASP A 223 52.32 -10.35 8.89
CA ASP A 223 52.73 -11.61 8.27
C ASP A 223 54.18 -11.43 7.79
N HIS A 224 55.11 -12.02 8.55
CA HIS A 224 56.51 -12.13 8.18
C HIS A 224 56.75 -13.60 7.83
N ALA A 225 56.86 -13.85 6.53
CA ALA A 225 57.28 -15.11 5.96
C ALA A 225 58.78 -15.29 6.18
N ASP A 226 59.12 -16.45 6.74
CA ASP A 226 60.46 -16.94 6.97
C ASP A 226 61.01 -17.51 5.65
N HIS A 227 62.14 -16.98 5.17
CA HIS A 227 63.09 -17.71 4.31
C HIS A 227 64.39 -16.90 4.15
N ALA A 228 65.36 -17.18 5.00
CA ALA A 228 66.76 -16.85 4.77
C ALA A 228 67.45 -18.04 4.07
N SER A 229 68.11 -17.75 2.95
CA SER A 229 69.07 -18.64 2.30
C SER A 229 70.42 -17.94 2.29
N MET A 230 71.45 -18.57 2.88
CA MET A 230 72.84 -18.49 2.40
C MET A 230 73.77 -19.37 3.25
N ARG A 231 74.08 -20.58 2.76
CA ARG A 231 75.41 -21.00 2.26
C ARG A 231 75.45 -22.51 2.06
#